data_AF-A0A3N5UD14-F1
#
_entry.id   AF-A0A3N5UD14-F1
#
_cell.length_a   1.000
_cell.length_b   1.000
_cell.length_c   1.000
_cell.angle_alpha   90.00
_cell.angle_beta   90.00
_cell.angle_gamma   90.00
#
_symmetry.space_group_name_H-M   'P 1'
#
loop_
_entity.id
_entity.type
_entity.pdbx_description
1 polymer ?
#
loop_
_entity_poly.entity_id
_entity_poly.type
_entity_poly.pdbx_seq_one_letter_code
_entity_poly.pdbx_strand_id
1 'polypeptide(L)'
;MEIRDLVPDHQLDQIGLHHLGQVYWNRSTPELYEHAIRRYEAQIAHLGPLVVSMGQHTGRAAKDKYVVDEPNTTGDIWWGKVNVKYAEEKFNALHQRMTAYLRGKTVFVQDSYAGADAKYRQSIRVINEYAWHNLFARNMFIQVPRDRALIKAFVPDFTVLHCPNFHADPEDDLTRSGTFVALHISKKLVLIGGTAYAGEIKKSIFTVLNFLLPAQDVLSMHCSANVSKNNPDDVAIFFGLSGTGKTTLSADPDRMLIGDDEHGWSDKGVFNFEGGCYAKVIKLSKTSEPEIYQCTRRFGTILENVAMNTTLRRLDLDDASLTENTRASYPLSHVPNIVASGMAGHPRSVIFLTADAFGVLPPIARLTEDQAMYHFISGYTAKVAGTEKGVKEPSATFSACFGAPFMVRHPFVYAQLLAKKIKEHKAACWLVNTGGTGGAYGKGS
;
A
#
# COMPACT_ATOMS: atom_id res chain seq x y z
N MET A 1 13.46 -11.07 -25.91
CA MET A 1 14.04 -9.91 -25.22
C MET A 1 15.11 -10.44 -24.29
N GLU A 2 16.30 -9.86 -24.33
CA GLU A 2 17.47 -10.31 -23.56
C GLU A 2 17.61 -9.56 -22.24
N ILE A 3 18.41 -10.07 -21.30
CA ILE A 3 18.67 -9.42 -20.00
C ILE A 3 19.14 -7.97 -20.17
N ARG A 4 20.01 -7.70 -21.16
CA ARG A 4 20.52 -6.35 -21.45
C ARG A 4 19.44 -5.37 -21.90
N ASP A 5 18.32 -5.87 -22.43
CA ASP A 5 17.21 -5.04 -22.89
C ASP A 5 16.31 -4.61 -21.72
N LEU A 6 16.51 -5.17 -20.52
CA LEU A 6 15.78 -4.81 -19.30
C LEU A 6 16.31 -3.55 -18.61
N VAL A 7 17.42 -3.00 -19.11
CA VAL A 7 18.14 -1.88 -18.53
C VAL A 7 17.71 -0.57 -19.21
N PRO A 8 17.12 0.39 -18.48
CA PRO A 8 16.72 1.70 -19.02
C PRO A 8 17.94 2.58 -19.32
N ASP A 9 17.80 3.62 -20.13
CA ASP A 9 18.93 4.54 -20.40
C ASP A 9 19.14 5.54 -19.25
N HIS A 10 18.09 5.87 -18.50
CA HIS A 10 18.18 6.62 -17.25
C HIS A 10 18.68 5.71 -16.12
N GLN A 11 19.98 5.78 -15.80
CA GLN A 11 20.67 4.86 -14.87
C GLN A 11 20.66 5.32 -13.39
N LEU A 12 21.31 4.54 -12.52
CA LEU A 12 21.37 4.78 -11.07
C LEU A 12 22.35 5.89 -10.65
N ASP A 13 23.29 6.28 -11.51
CA ASP A 13 24.22 7.38 -11.24
C ASP A 13 23.48 8.71 -10.98
N GLN A 14 22.28 8.87 -11.54
CA GLN A 14 21.41 10.04 -11.39
C GLN A 14 20.96 10.28 -9.94
N ILE A 15 21.00 9.24 -9.11
CA ILE A 15 20.69 9.33 -7.67
C ILE A 15 21.94 9.07 -6.81
N GLY A 16 23.14 9.18 -7.38
CA GLY A 16 24.40 9.05 -6.63
C GLY A 16 24.80 7.62 -6.26
N LEU A 17 24.18 6.60 -6.85
CA LEU A 17 24.60 5.20 -6.68
C LEU A 17 25.71 4.86 -7.68
N HIS A 18 26.92 4.72 -7.17
CA HIS A 18 28.12 4.39 -7.95
C HIS A 18 28.82 3.16 -7.36
N HIS A 19 29.63 2.49 -8.18
CA HIS A 19 30.46 1.35 -7.75
C HIS A 19 29.66 0.25 -7.03
N LEU A 20 28.45 -0.01 -7.49
CA LEU A 20 27.65 -1.15 -7.05
C LEU A 20 28.34 -2.46 -7.48
N GLY A 21 27.99 -3.55 -6.81
CA GLY A 21 28.31 -4.89 -7.28
C GLY A 21 27.41 -5.26 -8.47
N GLN A 22 26.65 -6.34 -8.33
CA GLN A 22 25.72 -6.74 -9.39
C GLN A 22 24.41 -5.93 -9.34
N VAL A 23 23.95 -5.44 -10.48
CA VAL A 23 22.65 -4.75 -10.61
C VAL A 23 21.68 -5.61 -11.42
N TYR A 24 20.55 -5.98 -10.80
CA TYR A 24 19.50 -6.79 -11.42
C TYR A 24 18.29 -5.93 -11.78
N TRP A 25 18.16 -5.60 -13.05
CA TRP A 25 17.08 -4.76 -13.57
C TRP A 25 15.85 -5.57 -13.99
N ASN A 26 14.67 -5.10 -13.57
CA ASN A 26 13.35 -5.48 -14.07
C ASN A 26 13.19 -7.00 -14.23
N ARG A 27 13.65 -7.76 -13.23
CA ARG A 27 13.70 -9.22 -13.31
C ARG A 27 12.32 -9.84 -13.35
N SER A 28 12.25 -11.00 -13.99
CA SER A 28 11.02 -11.78 -14.07
C SER A 28 10.69 -12.38 -12.69
N THR A 29 9.42 -12.71 -12.47
CA THR A 29 8.99 -13.36 -11.22
C THR A 29 9.77 -14.66 -10.95
N PRO A 30 10.00 -15.57 -11.92
CA PRO A 30 10.86 -16.74 -11.73
C PRO A 30 12.30 -16.42 -11.33
N GLU A 31 12.95 -15.45 -11.98
CA GLU A 31 14.33 -15.07 -11.61
C GLU A 31 14.40 -14.50 -10.19
N LEU A 32 13.42 -13.69 -9.78
CA LEU A 32 13.35 -13.17 -8.42
C LEU A 32 13.14 -14.28 -7.39
N TYR A 33 12.34 -15.31 -7.72
CA TYR A 33 12.23 -16.52 -6.90
C TYR A 33 13.58 -17.21 -6.75
N GLU A 34 14.27 -17.47 -7.86
CA GLU A 34 15.58 -18.13 -7.83
C GLU A 34 16.61 -17.36 -7.00
N HIS A 35 16.67 -16.03 -7.16
CA HIS A 35 17.54 -15.18 -6.35
C HIS A 35 17.16 -15.24 -4.86
N ALA A 36 15.88 -15.10 -4.52
CA ALA A 36 15.43 -15.13 -3.13
C ALA A 36 15.80 -16.45 -2.44
N ILE A 37 15.68 -17.58 -3.14
CA ILE A 37 16.04 -18.90 -2.59
C ILE A 37 17.56 -19.08 -2.50
N ARG A 38 18.32 -18.78 -3.55
CA ARG A 38 19.80 -18.91 -3.55
C ARG A 38 20.48 -18.00 -2.52
N ARG A 39 19.82 -16.89 -2.16
CA ARG A 39 20.30 -15.90 -1.19
C ARG A 39 19.71 -16.10 0.21
N TYR A 40 18.96 -17.18 0.45
CA TYR A 40 18.33 -17.51 1.74
C TYR A 40 17.41 -16.40 2.28
N GLU A 41 16.78 -15.64 1.39
CA GLU A 41 15.87 -14.55 1.75
C GLU A 41 14.44 -15.07 1.99
N ALA A 42 14.10 -16.22 1.42
CA ALA A 42 12.75 -16.77 1.42
C ALA A 42 12.76 -18.30 1.40
N GLN A 43 11.59 -18.88 1.63
CA GLN A 43 11.33 -20.31 1.50
C GLN A 43 10.13 -20.55 0.57
N ILE A 44 10.18 -21.57 -0.27
CA ILE A 44 9.01 -21.97 -1.07
C ILE A 44 8.09 -22.82 -0.18
N ALA A 45 6.81 -22.46 -0.13
CA ALA A 45 5.76 -23.26 0.47
C ALA A 45 5.11 -24.22 -0.54
N HIS A 46 4.37 -25.20 -0.04
CA HIS A 46 3.57 -26.10 -0.84
C HIS A 46 2.63 -25.29 -1.77
N LEU A 47 2.55 -25.72 -3.05
CA LEU A 47 1.87 -25.04 -4.17
C LEU A 47 2.54 -23.77 -4.71
N GLY A 48 3.74 -23.45 -4.20
CA GLY A 48 4.65 -22.53 -4.85
C GLY A 48 4.70 -21.07 -4.38
N PRO A 49 3.95 -20.55 -3.39
CA PRO A 49 4.20 -19.18 -2.93
C PRO A 49 5.51 -19.08 -2.14
N LEU A 50 6.12 -17.89 -2.12
CA LEU A 50 7.27 -17.59 -1.25
C LEU A 50 6.79 -17.20 0.13
N VAL A 51 7.41 -17.75 1.17
CA VAL A 51 7.26 -17.35 2.56
C VAL A 51 8.51 -16.60 2.98
N VAL A 52 8.31 -15.42 3.56
CA VAL A 52 9.38 -14.55 4.06
C VAL A 52 9.10 -14.17 5.50
N SER A 53 10.15 -14.06 6.31
CA SER A 53 10.07 -13.49 7.65
C SER A 53 11.40 -12.81 7.97
N MET A 54 11.37 -11.50 8.17
CA MET A 54 12.58 -10.67 8.32
C MET A 54 12.60 -9.92 9.67
N GLY A 55 12.12 -10.56 10.73
CA GLY A 55 12.41 -10.16 12.10
C GLY A 55 11.42 -9.17 12.74
N GLN A 56 11.94 -8.14 13.41
CA GLN A 56 11.24 -7.40 14.47
C GLN A 56 10.04 -6.56 13.99
N HIS A 57 10.04 -6.10 12.73
CA HIS A 57 8.98 -5.25 12.19
C HIS A 57 7.96 -6.09 11.42
N THR A 58 6.82 -6.34 12.04
CA THR A 58 5.68 -7.05 11.41
C THR A 58 4.55 -6.12 10.97
N GLY A 59 4.83 -4.81 10.89
CA GLY A 59 3.89 -3.77 10.55
C GLY A 59 4.59 -2.41 10.36
N ARG A 60 3.80 -1.36 10.10
CA ARG A 60 4.35 -0.03 9.80
C ARG A 60 5.06 0.62 10.98
N ALA A 61 6.18 1.27 10.71
CA ALA A 61 6.91 2.16 11.61
C ALA A 61 6.34 3.59 11.54
N ALA A 62 5.06 3.76 11.85
CA ALA A 62 4.33 5.02 11.59
C ALA A 62 4.91 6.27 12.29
N LYS A 63 5.66 6.08 13.39
CA LYS A 63 6.33 7.17 14.12
C LYS A 63 7.72 7.53 13.57
N ASP A 64 8.20 6.74 12.61
CA ASP A 64 9.51 6.89 11.97
C ASP A 64 9.36 7.39 10.51
N LYS A 65 8.18 7.97 10.20
CA LYS A 65 7.91 8.64 8.92
C LYS A 65 8.28 10.11 9.00
N TYR A 66 9.04 10.57 8.02
CA TYR A 66 9.56 11.93 7.90
C TYR A 66 9.27 12.51 6.52
N VAL A 67 9.02 13.81 6.46
CA VAL A 67 8.90 14.55 5.20
C VAL A 67 9.83 15.75 5.28
N VAL A 68 10.69 15.92 4.26
CA VAL A 68 11.62 17.05 4.19
C VAL A 68 10.84 18.37 4.17
N ASP A 69 11.20 19.29 5.06
CA ASP A 69 10.62 20.62 5.14
C ASP A 69 11.33 21.53 4.12
N GLU A 70 10.72 21.69 2.95
CA GLU A 70 11.27 22.48 1.85
C GLU A 70 10.33 23.65 1.47
N PRO A 71 10.88 24.82 1.03
CA PRO A 71 10.08 26.03 0.81
C PRO A 71 8.91 25.83 -0.15
N ASN A 72 9.07 24.99 -1.18
CA ASN A 72 8.06 24.79 -2.22
C ASN A 72 6.86 23.95 -1.78
N THR A 73 6.98 23.15 -0.72
CA THR A 73 5.91 22.24 -0.26
C THR A 73 5.46 22.49 1.17
N THR A 74 6.23 23.25 1.97
CA THR A 74 5.95 23.43 3.40
C THR A 74 4.57 23.98 3.72
N GLY A 75 4.04 24.88 2.88
CA GLY A 75 2.70 25.45 3.07
C GLY A 75 1.55 24.48 2.73
N ASP A 76 1.83 23.44 1.95
CA ASP A 76 0.85 22.45 1.51
C ASP A 76 0.81 21.21 2.42
N ILE A 77 1.88 20.97 3.17
CA ILE A 77 2.00 19.80 4.06
C ILE A 77 1.33 20.10 5.39
N TRP A 78 0.46 19.19 5.80
CA TRP A 78 -0.14 19.17 7.13
C TRP A 78 0.85 18.61 8.15
N TRP A 79 1.70 19.50 8.66
CA TRP A 79 2.71 19.18 9.66
C TRP A 79 2.07 18.74 10.99
N GLY A 80 2.67 17.72 11.62
CA GLY A 80 2.21 17.21 12.91
C GLY A 80 2.84 15.87 13.27
N LYS A 81 2.13 15.07 14.08
CA LYS A 81 2.62 13.76 14.52
C LYS A 81 2.72 12.72 13.40
N VAL A 82 2.03 12.94 12.28
CA VAL A 82 2.01 12.05 11.11
C VAL A 82 3.04 12.47 10.08
N ASN A 83 3.01 13.74 9.67
CA ASN A 83 4.00 14.31 8.77
C ASN A 83 5.00 15.10 9.63
N VAL A 84 6.09 14.44 10.00
CA VAL A 84 7.13 15.00 10.85
C VAL A 84 8.14 15.74 9.97
N LYS A 85 8.41 17.00 10.31
CA LYS A 85 9.41 17.81 9.61
C LYS A 85 10.78 17.15 9.70
N TYR A 86 11.52 17.23 8.60
CA TYR A 86 12.89 16.72 8.51
C TYR A 86 13.77 17.71 7.76
N ALA A 87 14.95 17.96 8.28
CA ALA A 87 15.87 18.92 7.67
C ALA A 87 16.43 18.35 6.36
N GLU A 88 16.51 19.19 5.32
CA GLU A 88 17.02 18.75 4.02
C GLU A 88 18.48 18.29 4.11
N GLU A 89 19.29 18.97 4.93
CA GLU A 89 20.69 18.63 5.14
C GLU A 89 20.84 17.23 5.75
N LYS A 90 19.96 16.87 6.69
CA LYS A 90 19.94 15.55 7.32
C LYS A 90 19.49 14.47 6.35
N PHE A 91 18.47 14.75 5.54
CA PHE A 91 18.09 13.86 4.45
C PHE A 91 19.24 13.61 3.47
N ASN A 92 19.97 14.65 3.08
CA ASN A 92 21.09 14.54 2.16
C ASN A 92 22.25 13.75 2.75
N ALA A 93 22.59 13.98 4.03
CA ALA A 93 23.60 13.21 4.74
C ALA A 93 23.23 11.72 4.86
N LEU A 94 21.97 11.44 5.23
CA LEU A 94 21.42 10.09 5.31
C LEU A 94 21.46 9.39 3.94
N HIS A 95 21.05 10.09 2.89
CA HIS A 95 21.13 9.60 1.51
C HIS A 95 22.58 9.23 1.13
N GLN A 96 23.55 10.12 1.39
CA GLN A 96 24.97 9.87 1.10
C GLN A 96 25.50 8.63 1.85
N ARG A 97 25.09 8.42 3.10
CA ARG A 97 25.46 7.22 3.87
C ARG A 97 24.82 5.97 3.29
N MET A 98 23.57 6.02 2.86
CA MET A 98 22.90 4.90 2.18
C MET A 98 23.56 4.56 0.84
N THR A 99 23.93 5.56 0.03
CA THR A 99 24.63 5.30 -1.23
C THR A 99 26.03 4.73 -1.00
N ALA A 100 26.75 5.22 0.02
CA ALA A 100 28.04 4.65 0.43
C ALA A 100 27.89 3.21 0.92
N TYR A 101 26.85 2.91 1.71
CA TYR A 101 26.54 1.56 2.20
C TYR A 101 26.30 0.55 1.08
N LEU A 102 25.75 0.99 -0.06
CA LEU A 102 25.45 0.13 -1.21
C LEU A 102 26.66 -0.14 -2.11
N ARG A 103 27.80 0.52 -1.90
CA ARG A 103 29.03 0.27 -2.69
C ARG A 103 29.47 -1.19 -2.56
N GLY A 104 29.77 -1.82 -3.69
CA GLY A 104 30.12 -3.24 -3.79
C GLY A 104 28.96 -4.21 -3.56
N LYS A 105 27.77 -3.73 -3.17
CA LYS A 105 26.61 -4.60 -2.92
C LYS A 105 25.84 -4.92 -4.19
N THR A 106 25.18 -6.07 -4.17
CA THR A 106 24.16 -6.40 -5.15
C THR A 106 22.89 -5.62 -4.87
N VAL A 107 22.27 -5.05 -5.92
CA VAL A 107 20.96 -4.39 -5.82
C VAL A 107 20.00 -4.90 -6.89
N PHE A 108 18.72 -4.86 -6.57
CA PHE A 108 17.61 -5.17 -7.47
C PHE A 108 16.84 -3.88 -7.77
N VAL A 109 16.48 -3.69 -9.03
CA VAL A 109 15.79 -2.49 -9.51
C VAL A 109 14.52 -2.88 -10.24
N GLN A 110 13.38 -2.34 -9.82
CA GLN A 110 12.08 -2.53 -10.48
C GLN A 110 11.51 -1.19 -10.89
N ASP A 111 11.40 -0.97 -12.19
CA ASP A 111 10.65 0.13 -12.79
C ASP A 111 9.18 -0.29 -12.91
N SER A 112 8.27 0.58 -12.51
CA SER A 112 6.81 0.34 -12.50
C SER A 112 6.05 1.65 -12.62
N TYR A 113 4.73 1.58 -12.71
CA TYR A 113 3.84 2.72 -12.60
C TYR A 113 3.02 2.65 -11.33
N ALA A 114 2.72 3.81 -10.75
CA ALA A 114 1.70 3.98 -9.72
C ALA A 114 0.58 4.86 -10.30
N GLY A 115 -0.63 4.29 -10.43
CA GLY A 115 -1.76 4.91 -11.15
C GLY A 115 -2.03 4.27 -12.50
N ALA A 116 -3.24 3.75 -12.70
CA ALA A 116 -3.67 3.14 -13.96
C ALA A 116 -4.05 4.17 -15.04
N ASP A 117 -4.51 5.37 -14.65
CA ASP A 117 -4.75 6.45 -15.61
C ASP A 117 -3.42 7.05 -16.09
N ALA A 118 -3.11 6.87 -17.37
CA ALA A 118 -1.87 7.36 -17.99
C ALA A 118 -1.66 8.88 -17.87
N LYS A 119 -2.73 9.68 -17.67
CA LYS A 119 -2.63 11.14 -17.43
C LYS A 119 -2.02 11.46 -16.06
N TYR A 120 -2.29 10.62 -15.06
CA TYR A 120 -1.97 10.90 -13.65
C TYR A 120 -0.92 9.96 -13.06
N ARG A 121 -0.62 8.85 -13.76
CA ARG A 121 0.34 7.86 -13.29
C ARG A 121 1.72 8.47 -13.03
N GLN A 122 2.38 7.95 -12.01
CA GLN A 122 3.78 8.27 -11.73
C GLN A 122 4.65 7.09 -12.18
N SER A 123 5.72 7.39 -12.90
CA SER A 123 6.77 6.40 -13.18
C SER A 123 7.60 6.23 -11.91
N ILE A 124 7.67 5.02 -11.37
CA ILE A 124 8.39 4.75 -10.11
C ILE A 124 9.54 3.77 -10.33
N ARG A 125 10.64 4.01 -9.62
CA ARG A 125 11.78 3.09 -9.56
C ARG A 125 12.01 2.65 -8.13
N VAL A 126 11.91 1.35 -7.86
CA VAL A 126 12.21 0.78 -6.54
C VAL A 126 13.56 0.09 -6.60
N ILE A 127 14.47 0.48 -5.71
CA ILE A 127 15.84 -0.04 -5.60
C ILE A 127 16.00 -0.63 -4.20
N ASN A 128 16.45 -1.88 -4.12
CA ASN A 128 16.62 -2.57 -2.85
C ASN A 128 17.71 -3.65 -2.90
N GLU A 129 18.04 -4.22 -1.74
CA GLU A 129 19.07 -5.25 -1.58
C GLU A 129 18.56 -6.70 -1.77
N TYR A 130 17.25 -6.89 -1.81
CA TYR A 130 16.59 -8.20 -1.67
C TYR A 130 15.68 -8.53 -2.85
N ALA A 131 15.83 -9.72 -3.40
CA ALA A 131 15.01 -10.18 -4.53
C ALA A 131 13.52 -10.21 -4.18
N TRP A 132 13.16 -10.59 -2.94
CA TRP A 132 11.75 -10.65 -2.54
C TRP A 132 11.10 -9.27 -2.38
N HIS A 133 11.83 -8.24 -1.92
CA HIS A 133 11.32 -6.86 -1.90
C HIS A 133 11.12 -6.32 -3.32
N ASN A 134 11.99 -6.70 -4.26
CA ASN A 134 11.82 -6.37 -5.66
C ASN A 134 10.60 -7.07 -6.28
N LEU A 135 10.36 -8.34 -5.92
CA LEU A 135 9.14 -9.05 -6.28
C LEU A 135 7.90 -8.41 -5.65
N PHE A 136 7.98 -7.94 -4.41
CA PHE A 136 6.89 -7.20 -3.78
C PHE A 136 6.53 -5.95 -4.58
N ALA A 137 7.53 -5.13 -4.97
CA ALA A 137 7.29 -3.97 -5.82
C ALA A 137 6.66 -4.37 -7.17
N ARG A 138 7.14 -5.45 -7.79
CA ARG A 138 6.60 -6.01 -9.03
C ARG A 138 5.16 -6.51 -8.90
N ASN A 139 4.78 -7.03 -7.74
CA ASN A 139 3.41 -7.45 -7.44
C ASN A 139 2.51 -6.25 -7.19
N MET A 140 2.96 -5.29 -6.37
CA MET A 140 2.11 -4.20 -5.88
C MET A 140 1.90 -3.08 -6.89
N PHE A 141 2.90 -2.79 -7.74
CA PHE A 141 2.80 -1.69 -8.69
C PHE A 141 2.49 -2.19 -10.10
N ILE A 142 2.00 -1.28 -10.94
CA ILE A 142 1.61 -1.60 -12.31
C ILE A 142 2.88 -1.84 -13.11
N GLN A 143 3.01 -3.05 -13.66
CA GLN A 143 4.23 -3.45 -14.36
C GLN A 143 4.37 -2.68 -15.68
N VAL A 144 5.58 -2.19 -15.95
CA VAL A 144 5.93 -1.67 -17.29
C VAL A 144 5.81 -2.83 -18.29
N PRO A 145 5.15 -2.62 -19.44
CA PRO A 145 5.11 -3.62 -20.50
C PRO A 145 6.52 -4.09 -20.87
N ARG A 146 6.65 -5.37 -21.21
CA ARG A 146 7.90 -6.01 -21.64
C ARG A 146 8.25 -5.62 -23.08
N ASP A 147 8.37 -4.30 -23.31
CA ASP A 147 8.70 -3.67 -24.57
C ASP A 147 10.03 -2.94 -24.46
N ARG A 148 10.93 -3.17 -25.43
CA ARG A 148 12.30 -2.64 -25.38
C ARG A 148 12.34 -1.12 -25.45
N ALA A 149 11.51 -0.49 -26.27
CA ALA A 149 11.52 0.96 -26.44
C ALA A 149 11.01 1.65 -25.17
N LEU A 150 9.93 1.11 -24.57
CA LEU A 150 9.37 1.64 -23.32
C LEU A 150 10.35 1.49 -22.15
N ILE A 151 11.01 0.34 -22.02
CA ILE A 151 12.01 0.11 -20.97
C ILE A 151 13.19 1.06 -21.15
N LYS A 152 13.71 1.21 -22.37
CA LYS A 152 14.86 2.08 -22.65
C LYS A 152 14.55 3.54 -22.33
N ALA A 153 13.37 4.00 -22.70
CA ALA A 153 12.91 5.36 -22.46
C ALA A 153 12.40 5.63 -21.03
N PHE A 154 12.41 4.63 -20.13
CA PHE A 154 11.86 4.80 -18.79
C PHE A 154 12.66 5.80 -17.96
N VAL A 155 11.99 6.85 -17.48
CA VAL A 155 12.51 7.85 -16.56
C VAL A 155 11.61 7.89 -15.32
N PRO A 156 12.14 7.65 -14.12
CA PRO A 156 11.31 7.68 -12.91
C PRO A 156 10.91 9.10 -12.54
N ASP A 157 9.62 9.29 -12.26
CA ASP A 157 9.09 10.45 -11.56
C ASP A 157 9.38 10.40 -10.07
N PHE A 158 9.47 9.21 -9.48
CA PHE A 158 9.87 8.99 -8.09
C PHE A 158 10.77 7.76 -7.97
N THR A 159 11.74 7.84 -7.05
CA THR A 159 12.61 6.71 -6.71
C THR A 159 12.45 6.33 -5.24
N VAL A 160 12.37 5.03 -4.94
CA VAL A 160 12.40 4.49 -3.59
C VAL A 160 13.71 3.73 -3.41
N LEU A 161 14.54 4.18 -2.47
CA LEU A 161 15.76 3.49 -2.05
C LEU A 161 15.49 2.78 -0.72
N HIS A 162 15.43 1.45 -0.76
CA HIS A 162 15.08 0.62 0.39
C HIS A 162 16.23 -0.29 0.80
N CYS A 163 16.83 0.01 1.96
CA CYS A 163 17.95 -0.72 2.54
C CYS A 163 17.57 -1.18 3.95
N PRO A 164 16.82 -2.29 4.11
CA PRO A 164 16.26 -2.69 5.40
C PRO A 164 17.31 -2.95 6.48
N ASN A 165 18.55 -3.28 6.08
CA ASN A 165 19.68 -3.52 6.99
C ASN A 165 20.49 -2.26 7.31
N PHE A 166 20.24 -1.14 6.62
CA PHE A 166 20.85 0.14 6.95
C PHE A 166 20.05 0.78 8.09
N HIS A 167 20.71 1.15 9.17
CA HIS A 167 20.05 1.79 10.32
C HIS A 167 20.54 3.23 10.42
N ALA A 168 19.59 4.15 10.67
CA ALA A 168 19.94 5.52 11.05
C ALA A 168 20.62 5.52 12.42
N ASP A 169 21.47 6.53 12.63
CA ASP A 169 21.93 6.93 13.95
C ASP A 169 20.97 8.00 14.48
N PRO A 170 20.19 7.73 15.55
CA PRO A 170 19.19 8.68 16.04
C PRO A 170 19.75 10.07 16.41
N GLU A 171 20.98 10.12 16.93
CA GLU A 171 21.60 11.37 17.37
C GLU A 171 22.11 12.17 16.16
N ASP A 172 22.82 11.51 15.25
CA ASP A 172 23.40 12.18 14.08
C ASP A 172 22.37 12.48 12.99
N ASP A 173 21.44 11.57 12.73
CA ASP A 173 20.44 11.69 11.67
C ASP A 173 19.17 12.41 12.12
N LEU A 174 19.04 12.74 13.41
CA LEU A 174 17.84 13.32 14.02
C LEU A 174 16.58 12.49 13.75
N THR A 175 16.73 11.16 13.79
CA THR A 175 15.61 10.21 13.72
C THR A 175 15.21 9.74 15.11
N ARG A 176 14.00 9.21 15.24
CA ARG A 176 13.46 8.70 16.50
C ARG A 176 14.10 7.36 16.89
N SER A 177 14.48 6.58 15.90
CA SER A 177 15.08 5.26 16.04
C SER A 177 15.99 4.97 14.85
N GLY A 178 16.61 3.79 14.81
CA GLY A 178 17.37 3.34 13.64
C GLY A 178 16.50 3.07 12.40
N THR A 179 15.18 2.97 12.57
CA THR A 179 14.20 2.86 11.49
C THR A 179 13.83 4.24 10.97
N PHE A 180 13.66 4.38 9.65
CA PHE A 180 13.16 5.60 9.03
C PHE A 180 12.47 5.33 7.70
N VAL A 181 11.49 6.18 7.39
CA VAL A 181 10.85 6.34 6.08
C VAL A 181 10.84 7.84 5.79
N ALA A 182 11.85 8.32 5.07
CA ALA A 182 12.04 9.74 4.80
C ALA A 182 11.69 10.08 3.35
N LEU A 183 10.82 11.07 3.15
CA LEU A 183 10.36 11.49 1.82
C LEU A 183 10.87 12.90 1.51
N HIS A 184 11.41 13.08 0.31
CA HIS A 184 11.72 14.39 -0.25
C HIS A 184 11.00 14.57 -1.57
N ILE A 185 10.02 15.48 -1.57
CA ILE A 185 9.06 15.61 -2.67
C ILE A 185 9.73 16.25 -3.89
N SER A 186 10.45 17.36 -3.75
CA SER A 186 11.11 17.98 -4.92
C SER A 186 12.25 17.15 -5.49
N LYS A 187 13.02 16.45 -4.63
CA LYS A 187 14.04 15.49 -5.10
C LYS A 187 13.46 14.18 -5.59
N LYS A 188 12.14 14.00 -5.48
CA LYS A 188 11.44 12.83 -5.99
C LYS A 188 12.03 11.51 -5.45
N LEU A 189 12.42 11.52 -4.17
CA LEU A 189 13.17 10.44 -3.54
C LEU A 189 12.58 10.05 -2.19
N VAL A 190 12.44 8.74 -1.99
CA VAL A 190 12.06 8.12 -0.72
C VAL A 190 13.21 7.26 -0.23
N LEU A 191 13.61 7.43 1.03
CA LEU A 191 14.61 6.62 1.70
C LEU A 191 13.94 5.77 2.77
N ILE A 192 14.20 4.46 2.76
CA ILE A 192 13.65 3.52 3.73
C ILE A 192 14.80 2.68 4.31
N GLY A 193 14.95 2.68 5.63
CA GLY A 193 15.97 1.90 6.34
C GLY A 193 15.50 1.42 7.71
N GLY A 194 16.20 0.43 8.25
CA GLY A 194 15.94 -0.17 9.56
C GLY A 194 14.59 -0.90 9.65
N THR A 195 13.97 -1.24 8.52
CA THR A 195 12.74 -2.02 8.47
C THR A 195 12.66 -2.85 7.19
N ALA A 196 12.37 -4.13 7.34
CA ALA A 196 12.12 -5.06 6.25
C ALA A 196 10.63 -5.20 5.88
N TYR A 197 9.72 -4.52 6.61
CA TYR A 197 8.29 -4.60 6.33
C TYR A 197 7.97 -4.00 4.96
N ALA A 198 7.50 -4.83 4.03
CA ALA A 198 7.34 -4.43 2.63
C ALA A 198 6.27 -3.34 2.43
N GLY A 199 5.32 -3.24 3.37
CA GLY A 199 4.28 -2.23 3.34
C GLY A 199 4.79 -0.78 3.36
N GLU A 200 6.03 -0.52 3.79
CA GLU A 200 6.62 0.82 3.71
C GLU A 200 6.91 1.25 2.27
N ILE A 201 7.28 0.31 1.39
CA ILE A 201 7.47 0.58 -0.05
C ILE A 201 6.13 1.03 -0.65
N LYS A 202 5.07 0.26 -0.42
CA LYS A 202 3.70 0.57 -0.89
C LYS A 202 3.23 1.93 -0.37
N LYS A 203 3.23 2.10 0.96
CA LYS A 203 2.58 3.25 1.60
C LYS A 203 3.38 4.55 1.48
N SER A 204 4.68 4.49 1.21
CA SER A 204 5.45 5.69 0.87
C SER A 204 5.05 6.25 -0.50
N ILE A 205 4.87 5.41 -1.52
CA ILE A 205 4.32 5.84 -2.82
C ILE A 205 2.87 6.32 -2.68
N PHE A 206 2.04 5.64 -1.89
CA PHE A 206 0.69 6.14 -1.61
C PHE A 206 0.70 7.53 -0.95
N THR A 207 1.64 7.77 -0.04
CA THR A 207 1.84 9.08 0.59
C THR A 207 2.20 10.14 -0.45
N VAL A 208 3.09 9.83 -1.40
CA VAL A 208 3.43 10.72 -2.52
C VAL A 208 2.19 11.04 -3.35
N LEU A 209 1.40 10.04 -3.74
CA LEU A 209 0.17 10.25 -4.52
C LEU A 209 -0.86 11.09 -3.76
N ASN A 210 -0.98 10.90 -2.45
CA ASN A 210 -1.84 11.72 -1.58
C ASN A 210 -1.39 13.20 -1.51
N PHE A 211 -0.13 13.51 -1.83
CA PHE A 211 0.33 14.90 -1.94
C PHE A 211 0.08 15.48 -3.33
N LEU A 212 0.42 14.74 -4.38
CA LEU A 212 0.43 15.22 -5.77
C LEU A 212 -0.96 15.35 -6.39
N LEU A 213 -1.80 14.32 -6.22
CA LEU A 213 -3.06 14.20 -6.96
C LEU A 213 -4.13 15.22 -6.54
N PRO A 214 -4.30 15.56 -5.24
CA PRO A 214 -5.25 16.60 -4.86
C PRO A 214 -4.96 17.96 -5.48
N ALA A 215 -3.68 18.29 -5.73
CA ALA A 215 -3.29 19.54 -6.40
C ALA A 215 -3.69 19.56 -7.90
N GLN A 216 -4.09 18.42 -8.44
CA GLN A 216 -4.53 18.23 -9.83
C GLN A 216 -6.04 17.93 -9.91
N ASP A 217 -6.82 18.29 -8.88
CA ASP A 217 -8.25 18.02 -8.76
C ASP A 217 -8.63 16.51 -8.79
N VAL A 218 -7.67 15.63 -8.47
CA VAL A 218 -7.89 14.19 -8.34
C VAL A 218 -7.98 13.83 -6.86
N LEU A 219 -9.12 13.27 -6.46
CA LEU A 219 -9.26 12.75 -5.10
C LEU A 219 -8.49 11.44 -4.97
N SER A 220 -7.40 11.43 -4.20
CA SER A 220 -6.73 10.20 -3.77
C SER A 220 -7.47 9.59 -2.58
N MET A 221 -7.70 8.28 -2.63
CA MET A 221 -8.59 7.56 -1.74
C MET A 221 -7.92 6.31 -1.18
N HIS A 222 -8.12 6.08 0.13
CA HIS A 222 -7.79 4.81 0.78
C HIS A 222 -9.06 3.97 0.87
N CYS A 223 -9.37 3.27 -0.22
CA CYS A 223 -10.59 2.51 -0.40
C CYS A 223 -10.36 1.29 -1.27
N SER A 224 -11.25 0.31 -1.21
CA SER A 224 -11.40 -0.65 -2.31
C SER A 224 -12.44 -0.14 -3.30
N ALA A 225 -12.41 -0.64 -4.55
CA ALA A 225 -13.39 -0.28 -5.55
C ALA A 225 -13.73 -1.46 -6.47
N ASN A 226 -14.99 -1.56 -6.86
CA ASN A 226 -15.47 -2.55 -7.82
C ASN A 226 -16.58 -1.97 -8.72
N VAL A 227 -16.88 -2.67 -9.80
CA VAL A 227 -17.91 -2.29 -10.77
C VAL A 227 -18.79 -3.47 -11.12
N SER A 228 -20.08 -3.25 -11.35
CA SER A 228 -20.98 -4.32 -11.78
C SER A 228 -20.54 -4.93 -13.12
N LYS A 229 -20.63 -6.25 -13.25
CA LYS A 229 -20.41 -6.95 -14.54
C LYS A 229 -21.42 -6.54 -15.61
N ASN A 230 -22.64 -6.22 -15.19
CA ASN A 230 -23.77 -5.93 -16.08
C ASN A 230 -23.99 -4.44 -16.31
N ASN A 231 -23.34 -3.59 -15.51
CA ASN A 231 -23.46 -2.14 -15.62
C ASN A 231 -22.11 -1.45 -15.33
N PRO A 232 -21.33 -1.08 -16.36
CA PRO A 232 -20.03 -0.43 -16.18
C PRO A 232 -20.12 0.96 -15.52
N ASP A 233 -21.31 1.56 -15.48
CA ASP A 233 -21.57 2.83 -14.81
C ASP A 233 -21.94 2.67 -13.33
N ASP A 234 -22.10 1.44 -12.83
CA ASP A 234 -22.36 1.15 -11.43
C ASP A 234 -21.06 0.81 -10.70
N VAL A 235 -20.28 1.86 -10.43
CA VAL A 235 -19.05 1.77 -9.63
C VAL A 235 -19.37 2.01 -8.15
N ALA A 236 -18.77 1.20 -7.27
CA ALA A 236 -18.84 1.38 -5.82
C ALA A 236 -17.43 1.52 -5.24
N ILE A 237 -17.27 2.44 -4.29
CA ILE A 237 -16.04 2.63 -3.51
C ILE A 237 -16.32 2.37 -2.02
N PHE A 238 -15.40 1.69 -1.36
CA PHE A 238 -15.52 1.26 0.04
C PHE A 238 -14.35 1.80 0.85
N PHE A 239 -14.57 2.88 1.58
CA PHE A 239 -13.64 3.41 2.57
C PHE A 239 -13.74 2.60 3.87
N GLY A 240 -12.63 2.49 4.59
CA GLY A 240 -12.59 1.79 5.86
C GLY A 240 -11.17 1.58 6.34
N LEU A 241 -11.01 1.30 7.64
CA LEU A 241 -9.69 0.95 8.18
C LEU A 241 -9.37 -0.54 7.94
N SER A 242 -8.19 -0.96 8.37
CA SER A 242 -7.82 -2.38 8.31
C SER A 242 -8.77 -3.20 9.18
N GLY A 243 -9.30 -4.30 8.66
CA GLY A 243 -10.21 -5.19 9.39
C GLY A 243 -11.68 -4.78 9.39
N THR A 244 -12.08 -3.69 8.73
CA THR A 244 -13.50 -3.28 8.62
C THR A 244 -14.21 -3.90 7.42
N GLY A 245 -13.65 -4.94 6.79
CA GLY A 245 -14.29 -5.66 5.67
C GLY A 245 -14.11 -5.08 4.27
N LYS A 246 -13.24 -4.09 4.02
CA LYS A 246 -13.00 -3.53 2.66
C LYS A 246 -12.73 -4.61 1.61
N THR A 247 -11.72 -5.43 1.84
CA THR A 247 -11.28 -6.46 0.88
C THR A 247 -12.36 -7.53 0.68
N THR A 248 -13.02 -7.94 1.75
CA THR A 248 -14.08 -8.95 1.71
C THR A 248 -15.33 -8.46 0.98
N LEU A 249 -15.79 -7.23 1.24
CA LEU A 249 -16.99 -6.66 0.62
C LEU A 249 -16.77 -6.18 -0.82
N SER A 250 -15.52 -5.89 -1.20
CA SER A 250 -15.20 -5.56 -2.60
C SER A 250 -15.02 -6.79 -3.49
N ALA A 251 -14.71 -7.95 -2.91
CA ALA A 251 -14.58 -9.24 -3.59
C ALA A 251 -15.95 -9.93 -3.79
N ASP A 252 -16.86 -9.23 -4.47
CA ASP A 252 -18.20 -9.73 -4.81
C ASP A 252 -18.15 -10.52 -6.14
N PRO A 253 -18.70 -11.74 -6.21
CA PRO A 253 -18.66 -12.56 -7.43
C PRO A 253 -19.42 -11.95 -8.62
N ASP A 254 -20.36 -11.03 -8.41
CA ASP A 254 -21.12 -10.36 -9.47
C ASP A 254 -20.51 -9.02 -9.90
N ARG A 255 -19.41 -8.61 -9.27
CA ARG A 255 -18.73 -7.32 -9.52
C ARG A 255 -17.26 -7.55 -9.85
N MET A 256 -16.73 -6.82 -10.81
CA MET A 256 -15.30 -6.87 -11.15
C MET A 256 -14.53 -5.94 -10.22
N LEU A 257 -13.47 -6.47 -9.59
CA LEU A 257 -12.59 -5.70 -8.71
C LEU A 257 -11.73 -4.72 -9.54
N ILE A 258 -11.73 -3.45 -9.16
CA ILE A 258 -10.84 -2.43 -9.73
C ILE A 258 -9.52 -2.41 -8.95
N GLY A 259 -9.60 -2.49 -7.62
CA GLY A 259 -8.46 -2.60 -6.70
C GLY A 259 -8.93 -2.71 -5.25
N ASP A 260 -8.04 -3.13 -4.34
CA ASP A 260 -8.39 -3.46 -2.95
C ASP A 260 -8.13 -2.35 -1.92
N ASP A 261 -7.33 -1.33 -2.23
CA ASP A 261 -6.83 -0.43 -1.18
C ASP A 261 -6.57 1.04 -1.56
N GLU A 262 -6.13 1.34 -2.79
CA GLU A 262 -5.68 2.69 -3.18
C GLU A 262 -6.18 3.12 -4.56
N HIS A 263 -6.96 4.21 -4.62
CA HIS A 263 -7.56 4.69 -5.88
C HIS A 263 -7.51 6.21 -6.02
N GLY A 264 -7.59 6.68 -7.26
CA GLY A 264 -7.84 8.07 -7.61
C GLY A 264 -9.23 8.23 -8.23
N TRP A 265 -9.92 9.33 -7.94
CA TRP A 265 -11.15 9.74 -8.64
C TRP A 265 -10.89 11.04 -9.41
N SER A 266 -10.68 10.90 -10.72
CA SER A 266 -10.42 12.01 -11.64
C SER A 266 -11.69 12.56 -12.28
N ASP A 267 -11.54 13.39 -13.31
CA ASP A 267 -12.58 13.83 -14.23
C ASP A 267 -13.14 12.68 -15.10
N LYS A 268 -12.42 11.57 -15.24
CA LYS A 268 -12.84 10.42 -16.07
C LYS A 268 -13.48 9.27 -15.30
N GLY A 269 -13.25 9.19 -13.99
CA GLY A 269 -13.73 8.07 -13.17
C GLY A 269 -12.73 7.64 -12.12
N VAL A 270 -12.87 6.40 -11.66
CA VAL A 270 -11.98 5.78 -10.67
C VAL A 270 -10.86 5.01 -11.36
N PHE A 271 -9.65 5.13 -10.83
CA PHE A 271 -8.51 4.32 -11.27
C PHE A 271 -7.70 3.81 -10.09
N ASN A 272 -7.24 2.57 -10.19
CA ASN A 272 -6.37 1.94 -9.19
C ASN A 272 -4.97 2.56 -9.24
N PHE A 273 -4.34 2.73 -8.08
CA PHE A 273 -2.93 3.11 -8.01
C PHE A 273 -1.99 1.91 -8.18
N GLU A 274 -2.50 0.72 -7.92
CA GLU A 274 -1.72 -0.49 -7.74
C GLU A 274 -1.91 -1.49 -8.90
N GLY A 275 -0.95 -2.40 -9.05
CA GLY A 275 -0.99 -3.54 -9.98
C GLY A 275 -1.24 -4.88 -9.27
N GLY A 276 -1.48 -4.87 -7.96
CA GLY A 276 -1.72 -6.04 -7.14
C GLY A 276 -2.38 -5.73 -5.81
N CYS A 277 -2.45 -6.73 -4.94
CA CYS A 277 -3.12 -6.65 -3.65
C CYS A 277 -2.17 -7.02 -2.52
N TYR A 278 -2.38 -6.41 -1.35
CA TYR A 278 -1.63 -6.71 -0.12
C TYR A 278 -2.58 -7.12 1.00
N ALA A 279 -3.15 -8.31 0.87
CA ALA A 279 -4.21 -8.81 1.72
C ALA A 279 -3.70 -9.24 3.10
N LYS A 280 -4.53 -9.09 4.14
CA LYS A 280 -4.32 -9.72 5.44
C LYS A 280 -4.77 -11.17 5.33
N VAL A 281 -4.00 -12.12 5.85
CA VAL A 281 -4.30 -13.56 5.65
C VAL A 281 -4.40 -14.38 6.93
N ILE A 282 -4.32 -13.74 8.10
CA ILE A 282 -4.58 -14.41 9.37
C ILE A 282 -6.04 -14.89 9.42
N LYS A 283 -6.25 -16.14 9.80
CA LYS A 283 -7.55 -16.83 9.83
C LYS A 283 -8.29 -16.86 8.49
N LEU A 284 -7.57 -16.67 7.38
CA LEU A 284 -8.14 -16.73 6.05
C LEU A 284 -8.58 -18.16 5.74
N SER A 285 -9.85 -18.33 5.39
CA SER A 285 -10.43 -19.64 5.08
C SER A 285 -10.90 -19.71 3.63
N LYS A 286 -10.86 -20.92 3.05
CA LYS A 286 -11.41 -21.18 1.71
C LYS A 286 -12.92 -20.88 1.63
N THR A 287 -13.64 -21.01 2.74
CA THR A 287 -15.09 -20.81 2.82
C THR A 287 -15.48 -19.35 2.90
N SER A 288 -14.72 -18.53 3.65
CA SER A 288 -15.03 -17.10 3.81
C SER A 288 -14.60 -16.27 2.60
N GLU A 289 -13.38 -16.50 2.09
CA GLU A 289 -12.76 -15.68 1.06
C GLU A 289 -12.03 -16.57 0.03
N PRO A 290 -12.77 -17.34 -0.79
CA PRO A 290 -12.22 -18.38 -1.65
C PRO A 290 -11.17 -17.84 -2.64
N GLU A 291 -11.40 -16.67 -3.24
CA GLU A 291 -10.49 -16.10 -4.24
C GLU A 291 -9.15 -15.69 -3.64
N ILE A 292 -9.17 -15.00 -2.49
CA ILE A 292 -7.97 -14.58 -1.76
C ILE A 292 -7.25 -15.81 -1.19
N TYR A 293 -8.00 -16.80 -0.70
CA TYR A 293 -7.43 -18.08 -0.25
C TYR A 293 -6.69 -18.82 -1.37
N GLN A 294 -7.19 -18.78 -2.62
CA GLN A 294 -6.44 -19.35 -3.74
C GLN A 294 -5.16 -18.58 -4.04
N CYS A 295 -5.15 -17.25 -3.83
CA CYS A 295 -3.95 -16.45 -4.04
C CYS A 295 -2.80 -16.85 -3.10
N THR A 296 -3.09 -17.32 -1.87
CA THR A 296 -2.06 -17.82 -0.93
C THR A 296 -1.44 -19.16 -1.33
N ARG A 297 -1.84 -19.74 -2.47
CA ARG A 297 -1.45 -21.08 -2.90
C ARG A 297 -0.90 -21.09 -4.33
N ARG A 298 -0.38 -19.95 -4.78
CA ARG A 298 0.07 -19.74 -6.16
C ARG A 298 1.50 -19.24 -6.20
N PHE A 299 2.23 -19.72 -7.19
CA PHE A 299 3.49 -19.14 -7.62
C PHE A 299 3.30 -17.65 -7.95
N GLY A 300 4.28 -16.82 -7.61
CA GLY A 300 4.23 -15.36 -7.72
C GLY A 300 3.74 -14.66 -6.44
N THR A 301 3.04 -15.35 -5.55
CA THR A 301 2.60 -14.78 -4.27
C THR A 301 3.75 -14.75 -3.26
N ILE A 302 3.85 -13.66 -2.49
CA ILE A 302 4.68 -13.54 -1.30
C ILE A 302 3.77 -13.60 -0.07
N LEU A 303 4.13 -14.43 0.90
CA LEU A 303 3.49 -14.57 2.20
C LEU A 303 4.44 -14.03 3.26
N GLU A 304 4.14 -12.85 3.78
CA GLU A 304 4.95 -12.17 4.79
C GLU A 304 4.50 -12.58 6.19
N ASN A 305 5.43 -13.15 6.95
CA ASN A 305 5.25 -13.60 8.34
C ASN A 305 4.17 -14.67 8.55
N VAL A 306 3.77 -15.41 7.51
CA VAL A 306 2.87 -16.56 7.64
C VAL A 306 3.63 -17.75 8.18
N ALA A 307 3.08 -18.41 9.19
CA ALA A 307 3.66 -19.62 9.75
C ALA A 307 3.65 -20.76 8.72
N MET A 308 4.73 -21.54 8.70
CA MET A 308 4.87 -22.67 7.79
C MET A 308 5.57 -23.82 8.49
N ASN A 309 5.02 -25.02 8.35
CA ASN A 309 5.71 -26.24 8.74
C ASN A 309 6.98 -26.40 7.88
N THR A 310 8.16 -26.36 8.50
CA THR A 310 9.45 -26.34 7.79
C THR A 310 9.76 -27.63 7.03
N THR A 311 9.20 -28.76 7.46
CA THR A 311 9.40 -30.08 6.84
C THR A 311 8.43 -30.31 5.69
N LEU A 312 7.12 -30.15 5.94
CA LEU A 312 6.05 -30.40 4.97
C LEU A 312 5.79 -29.22 4.03
N ARG A 313 6.33 -28.04 4.37
CA ARG A 313 6.09 -26.77 3.66
C ARG A 313 4.62 -26.37 3.58
N ARG A 314 3.81 -26.83 4.53
CA ARG A 314 2.39 -26.47 4.63
C ARG A 314 2.23 -25.20 5.45
N LEU A 315 1.43 -24.28 4.93
CA LEU A 315 1.08 -23.03 5.61
C LEU A 315 0.12 -23.31 6.76
N ASP A 316 0.28 -22.55 7.84
CA ASP A 316 -0.72 -22.38 8.89
C ASP A 316 -1.17 -20.92 8.85
N LEU A 317 -2.41 -20.69 8.42
CA LEU A 317 -2.99 -19.34 8.32
C LEU A 317 -3.67 -18.92 9.62
N ASP A 318 -3.85 -19.82 10.58
CA ASP A 318 -4.45 -19.53 11.88
C ASP A 318 -3.40 -19.16 12.94
N ASP A 319 -2.14 -19.54 12.71
CA ASP A 319 -1.03 -19.22 13.60
C ASP A 319 -0.59 -17.75 13.52
N ALA A 320 -0.79 -17.04 14.63
CA ALA A 320 -0.36 -15.65 14.86
C ALA A 320 0.91 -15.53 15.71
N SER A 321 1.67 -16.61 15.91
CA SER A 321 2.86 -16.65 16.77
C SER A 321 3.91 -15.60 16.40
N LEU A 322 4.06 -15.30 15.11
CA LEU A 322 4.90 -14.19 14.62
C LEU A 322 4.17 -12.85 14.70
N THR A 323 2.93 -12.80 14.20
CA THR A 323 2.11 -11.59 14.17
C THR A 323 0.66 -11.91 13.77
N GLU A 324 -0.29 -11.10 14.22
CA GLU A 324 -1.65 -11.10 13.65
C GLU A 324 -1.71 -10.36 12.30
N ASN A 325 -0.66 -9.64 11.92
CA ASN A 325 -0.57 -8.91 10.66
C ASN A 325 0.14 -9.74 9.58
N THR A 326 -0.22 -11.01 9.44
CA THR A 326 0.30 -11.83 8.32
C THR A 326 -0.29 -11.33 7.00
N ARG A 327 0.54 -11.29 5.95
CA ARG A 327 0.15 -10.65 4.67
C ARG A 327 0.43 -11.53 3.48
N ALA A 328 -0.35 -11.34 2.42
CA ALA A 328 -0.09 -11.89 1.10
C ALA A 328 0.00 -10.78 0.07
N SER A 329 1.14 -10.67 -0.62
CA SER A 329 1.31 -9.81 -1.79
C SER A 329 1.25 -10.65 -3.06
N TYR A 330 0.37 -10.27 -3.99
CA TYR A 330 0.19 -10.95 -5.27
C TYR A 330 -0.25 -9.96 -6.35
N PRO A 331 0.12 -10.20 -7.62
CA PRO A 331 -0.36 -9.37 -8.73
C PRO A 331 -1.89 -9.50 -8.87
N LEU A 332 -2.53 -8.43 -9.33
CA LEU A 332 -4.00 -8.35 -9.42
C LEU A 332 -4.57 -9.45 -10.33
N SER A 333 -3.78 -9.87 -11.35
CA SER A 333 -4.11 -10.96 -12.26
C SER A 333 -4.26 -12.33 -11.60
N HIS A 334 -3.91 -12.50 -10.31
CA HIS A 334 -4.26 -13.70 -9.57
C HIS A 334 -5.75 -13.78 -9.23
N VAL A 335 -6.43 -12.65 -9.13
CA VAL A 335 -7.88 -12.58 -8.91
C VAL A 335 -8.58 -12.75 -10.26
N PRO A 336 -9.53 -13.68 -10.40
CA PRO A 336 -10.15 -13.98 -11.70
C PRO A 336 -11.11 -12.88 -12.18
N ASN A 337 -11.74 -12.16 -11.25
CA ASN A 337 -12.83 -11.25 -11.52
C ASN A 337 -12.39 -9.79 -11.35
N ILE A 338 -11.56 -9.29 -12.28
CA ILE A 338 -10.95 -7.96 -12.21
C ILE A 338 -11.26 -7.10 -13.42
N VAL A 339 -11.18 -5.78 -13.24
CA VAL A 339 -11.13 -4.82 -14.34
C VAL A 339 -9.69 -4.71 -14.83
N ALA A 340 -9.37 -5.33 -15.97
CA ALA A 340 -7.99 -5.44 -16.45
C ALA A 340 -7.28 -4.09 -16.68
N SER A 341 -8.02 -3.04 -17.03
CA SER A 341 -7.47 -1.69 -17.18
C SER A 341 -7.12 -1.01 -15.84
N GLY A 342 -7.64 -1.52 -14.72
CA GLY A 342 -7.59 -0.84 -13.42
C GLY A 342 -8.39 0.45 -13.38
N MET A 343 -9.29 0.69 -14.35
CA MET A 343 -10.06 1.93 -14.48
C MET A 343 -11.54 1.65 -14.73
N ALA A 344 -12.42 2.44 -14.13
CA ALA A 344 -13.87 2.41 -14.35
C ALA A 344 -14.46 3.83 -14.35
N GLY A 345 -15.78 3.93 -14.56
CA GLY A 345 -16.51 5.20 -14.54
C GLY A 345 -16.62 5.83 -13.15
N HIS A 346 -17.57 6.75 -12.99
CA HIS A 346 -17.78 7.45 -11.73
C HIS A 346 -18.56 6.60 -10.71
N PRO A 347 -18.20 6.64 -9.41
CA PRO A 347 -18.95 6.01 -8.34
C PRO A 347 -20.41 6.45 -8.29
N ARG A 348 -21.31 5.46 -8.25
CA ARG A 348 -22.72 5.65 -7.87
C ARG A 348 -22.93 5.47 -6.38
N SER A 349 -22.05 4.69 -5.74
CA SER A 349 -22.11 4.41 -4.30
C SER A 349 -20.77 4.70 -3.64
N VAL A 350 -20.81 5.51 -2.59
CA VAL A 350 -19.69 5.77 -1.67
C VAL A 350 -20.04 5.16 -0.32
N ILE A 351 -19.28 4.16 0.10
CA ILE A 351 -19.58 3.36 1.29
C ILE A 351 -18.48 3.60 2.32
N PHE A 352 -18.87 4.01 3.52
CA PHE A 352 -17.98 4.16 4.67
C PHE A 352 -18.19 2.97 5.60
N LEU A 353 -17.16 2.12 5.72
CA LEU A 353 -17.15 0.96 6.60
C LEU A 353 -16.58 1.34 7.97
N THR A 354 -17.31 1.00 9.03
CA THR A 354 -16.88 1.15 10.41
C THR A 354 -17.17 -0.13 11.18
N ALA A 355 -16.25 -0.56 12.04
CA ALA A 355 -16.52 -1.64 12.99
C ALA A 355 -16.86 -1.01 14.35
N ASP A 356 -18.14 -0.76 14.61
CA ASP A 356 -18.58 -0.21 15.90
C ASP A 356 -18.68 -1.33 16.94
N ALA A 357 -17.75 -1.35 17.88
CA ALA A 357 -17.73 -2.30 19.00
C ALA A 357 -18.62 -1.86 20.19
N PHE A 358 -19.17 -0.65 20.14
CA PHE A 358 -20.11 -0.13 21.14
C PHE A 358 -21.56 -0.51 20.82
N GLY A 359 -21.85 -0.96 19.60
CA GLY A 359 -23.16 -1.44 19.18
C GLY A 359 -24.22 -0.35 19.09
N VAL A 360 -23.80 0.88 18.75
CA VAL A 360 -24.64 2.07 18.68
C VAL A 360 -25.10 2.34 17.26
N LEU A 361 -24.19 2.21 16.28
CA LEU A 361 -24.49 2.50 14.89
C LEU A 361 -25.42 1.45 14.27
N PRO A 362 -26.40 1.86 13.45
CA PRO A 362 -27.23 0.92 12.72
C PRO A 362 -26.38 0.10 11.73
N PRO A 363 -26.84 -1.09 11.31
CA PRO A 363 -26.12 -1.89 10.31
C PRO A 363 -25.83 -1.12 9.02
N ILE A 364 -26.77 -0.29 8.58
CA ILE A 364 -26.63 0.57 7.42
C ILE A 364 -27.43 1.88 7.60
N ALA A 365 -26.87 2.99 7.13
CA ALA A 365 -27.55 4.27 7.06
C ALA A 365 -27.22 4.98 5.74
N ARG A 366 -28.24 5.57 5.09
CA ARG A 366 -28.03 6.50 3.98
C ARG A 366 -27.68 7.87 4.54
N LEU A 367 -26.61 8.47 4.04
CA LEU A 367 -26.10 9.75 4.52
C LEU A 367 -26.52 10.89 3.61
N THR A 368 -26.76 12.07 4.20
CA THR A 368 -26.73 13.34 3.47
C THR A 368 -25.29 13.70 3.07
N GLU A 369 -25.12 14.69 2.19
CA GLU A 369 -23.78 15.17 1.79
C GLU A 369 -22.97 15.67 3.01
N ASP A 370 -23.59 16.45 3.90
CA ASP A 370 -22.95 16.95 5.13
C ASP A 370 -22.54 15.82 6.07
N GLN A 371 -23.42 14.80 6.23
CA GLN A 371 -23.11 13.62 7.02
C GLN A 371 -21.97 12.81 6.40
N ALA A 372 -21.93 12.69 5.07
CA ALA A 372 -20.85 12.02 4.37
C ALA A 372 -19.51 12.71 4.65
N MET A 373 -19.47 14.05 4.61
CA MET A 373 -18.25 14.81 4.95
C MET A 373 -17.86 14.64 6.42
N TYR A 374 -18.83 14.70 7.33
CA TYR A 374 -18.59 14.49 8.76
C TYR A 374 -17.97 13.11 9.04
N HIS A 375 -18.56 12.04 8.48
CA HIS A 375 -18.07 10.68 8.66
C HIS A 375 -16.74 10.44 7.94
N PHE A 376 -16.52 11.06 6.79
CA PHE A 376 -15.25 10.98 6.07
C PHE A 376 -14.09 11.64 6.85
N ILE A 377 -14.32 12.83 7.40
CA ILE A 377 -13.31 13.53 8.22
C ILE A 377 -13.09 12.82 9.56
N SER A 378 -14.15 12.24 10.14
CA SER A 378 -14.05 11.48 11.38
C SER A 378 -13.27 10.18 11.18
N GLY A 379 -13.58 9.42 10.12
CA GLY A 379 -12.97 8.12 9.84
C GLY A 379 -13.01 7.19 11.04
N TYR A 380 -14.19 7.08 11.64
CA TYR A 380 -14.42 6.33 12.87
C TYR A 380 -14.36 4.81 12.64
N THR A 381 -13.74 4.10 13.58
CA THR A 381 -13.90 2.66 13.83
C THR A 381 -13.58 2.36 15.30
N ALA A 382 -13.90 1.17 15.79
CA ALA A 382 -13.41 0.69 17.07
C ALA A 382 -12.33 -0.38 16.92
N LYS A 383 -11.39 -0.40 17.86
CA LYS A 383 -10.53 -1.56 18.10
C LYS A 383 -11.23 -2.49 19.06
N VAL A 384 -11.27 -3.78 18.75
CA VAL A 384 -11.92 -4.81 19.56
C VAL A 384 -10.92 -5.40 20.56
N ALA A 385 -11.40 -5.78 21.75
CA ALA A 385 -10.59 -6.45 22.75
C ALA A 385 -10.09 -7.81 22.22
N GLY A 386 -8.79 -8.08 22.35
CA GLY A 386 -8.18 -9.36 21.97
C GLY A 386 -7.75 -9.53 20.50
N THR A 387 -7.99 -8.55 19.62
CA THR A 387 -7.51 -8.55 18.21
C THR A 387 -6.28 -7.67 17.97
N GLU A 388 -5.81 -6.97 19.01
CA GLU A 388 -4.56 -6.21 19.01
C GLU A 388 -3.86 -6.36 20.37
N LYS A 389 -2.53 -6.51 20.34
CA LYS A 389 -1.71 -6.64 21.55
C LYS A 389 -1.89 -5.41 22.46
N GLY A 390 -2.48 -5.63 23.64
CA GLY A 390 -2.65 -4.61 24.69
C GLY A 390 -4.05 -3.98 24.78
N VAL A 391 -4.99 -4.32 23.89
CA VAL A 391 -6.38 -3.81 23.95
C VAL A 391 -7.24 -4.77 24.78
N LYS A 392 -7.62 -4.35 25.99
CA LYS A 392 -8.48 -5.12 26.92
C LYS A 392 -9.96 -4.74 26.84
N GLU A 393 -10.27 -3.53 26.38
CA GLU A 393 -11.63 -3.01 26.23
C GLU A 393 -11.78 -2.32 24.85
N PRO A 394 -12.99 -2.27 24.28
CA PRO A 394 -13.24 -1.54 23.04
C PRO A 394 -12.76 -0.09 23.13
N SER A 395 -12.00 0.35 22.13
CA SER A 395 -11.51 1.73 22.07
C SER A 395 -11.85 2.38 20.74
N ALA A 396 -12.46 3.56 20.81
CA ALA A 396 -12.75 4.36 19.62
C ALA A 396 -11.45 4.85 18.97
N THR A 397 -11.36 4.71 17.66
CA THR A 397 -10.26 5.19 16.84
C THR A 397 -10.81 6.07 15.73
N PHE A 398 -10.21 7.24 15.55
CA PHE A 398 -10.56 8.18 14.50
C PHE A 398 -9.35 8.35 13.59
N SER A 399 -9.55 8.10 12.31
CA SER A 399 -8.51 8.21 11.29
C SER A 399 -9.07 8.96 10.10
N ALA A 400 -8.90 10.29 10.11
CA ALA A 400 -9.39 11.17 9.08
C ALA A 400 -9.17 10.64 7.65
N CYS A 401 -10.20 10.79 6.81
CA CYS A 401 -10.26 10.28 5.45
C CYS A 401 -10.11 8.75 5.35
N PHE A 402 -10.36 8.03 6.45
CA PHE A 402 -10.07 6.60 6.62
C PHE A 402 -8.62 6.22 6.32
N GLY A 403 -7.67 7.17 6.43
CA GLY A 403 -6.31 6.98 5.97
C GLY A 403 -5.30 7.97 6.55
N ALA A 404 -5.58 8.55 7.73
CA ALA A 404 -4.81 9.66 8.30
C ALA A 404 -3.28 9.51 8.25
N PRO A 405 -2.66 8.33 8.52
CA PRO A 405 -1.20 8.18 8.45
C PRO A 405 -0.58 8.47 7.06
N PHE A 406 -1.39 8.44 6.01
CA PHE A 406 -0.99 8.62 4.62
C PHE A 406 -1.43 9.97 4.04
N MET A 407 -2.26 10.73 4.77
CA MET A 407 -2.71 12.05 4.34
C MET A 407 -1.59 13.08 4.56
N VAL A 408 -1.13 13.68 3.48
CA VAL A 408 -0.05 14.68 3.51
C VAL A 408 -0.60 16.09 3.59
N ARG A 409 -1.72 16.36 2.91
CA ARG A 409 -2.43 17.64 2.98
C ARG A 409 -3.40 17.63 4.15
N HIS A 410 -3.95 18.80 4.50
CA HIS A 410 -4.97 18.87 5.55
C HIS A 410 -6.22 18.06 5.13
N PRO A 411 -6.87 17.29 6.03
CA PRO A 411 -8.04 16.46 5.71
C PRO A 411 -9.16 17.18 4.95
N PHE A 412 -9.30 18.49 5.20
CA PHE A 412 -10.27 19.35 4.52
C PHE A 412 -10.11 19.38 3.00
N VAL A 413 -8.87 19.31 2.48
CA VAL A 413 -8.60 19.28 1.03
C VAL A 413 -9.26 18.06 0.39
N TYR A 414 -9.07 16.89 0.98
CA TYR A 414 -9.66 15.63 0.50
C TYR A 414 -11.18 15.64 0.65
N ALA A 415 -11.70 16.18 1.77
CA ALA A 415 -13.14 16.30 1.99
C ALA A 415 -13.81 17.21 0.96
N GLN A 416 -13.21 18.36 0.63
CA GLN A 416 -13.73 19.26 -0.41
C GLN A 416 -13.76 18.58 -1.78
N LEU A 417 -12.72 17.83 -2.15
CA LEU A 417 -12.70 17.07 -3.39
C LEU A 417 -13.79 15.99 -3.39
N LEU A 418 -13.96 15.25 -2.30
CA LEU A 418 -15.02 14.25 -2.19
C LEU A 418 -16.42 14.88 -2.29
N ALA A 419 -16.67 16.01 -1.62
CA ALA A 419 -17.94 16.74 -1.73
C ALA A 419 -18.23 17.17 -3.17
N LYS A 420 -17.24 17.77 -3.84
CA LYS A 420 -17.34 18.17 -5.26
C LYS A 420 -17.72 16.98 -6.14
N LYS A 421 -17.03 15.86 -5.98
CA LYS A 421 -17.27 14.63 -6.77
C LYS A 421 -18.63 13.97 -6.48
N ILE A 422 -19.04 13.88 -5.21
CA ILE A 422 -20.36 13.36 -4.83
C ILE A 422 -21.46 14.20 -5.48
N LYS A 423 -21.37 15.53 -5.39
CA LYS A 423 -22.37 16.46 -5.93
C LYS A 423 -22.45 16.41 -7.45
N GLU A 424 -21.30 16.43 -8.12
CA GLU A 424 -21.19 16.40 -9.58
C GLU A 424 -21.79 15.11 -10.16
N HIS A 425 -21.48 13.97 -9.55
CA HIS A 425 -21.87 12.65 -10.06
C HIS A 425 -23.12 12.06 -9.40
N LYS A 426 -23.71 12.79 -8.44
CA LYS A 426 -24.89 12.39 -7.66
C LYS A 426 -24.72 11.01 -7.00
N ALA A 427 -23.55 10.78 -6.42
CA ALA A 427 -23.23 9.52 -5.77
C ALA A 427 -24.00 9.39 -4.45
N ALA A 428 -24.58 8.21 -4.19
CA ALA A 428 -25.24 7.92 -2.92
C ALA A 428 -24.19 7.53 -1.86
N CYS A 429 -24.28 8.15 -0.68
CA CYS A 429 -23.37 7.89 0.43
C CYS A 429 -24.02 7.00 1.49
N TRP A 430 -23.26 6.02 1.99
CA TRP A 430 -23.72 5.03 2.95
C TRP A 430 -22.72 4.88 4.09
N LEU A 431 -23.22 4.74 5.31
CA LEU A 431 -22.44 4.27 6.46
C LEU A 431 -22.86 2.84 6.75
N VAL A 432 -21.90 1.91 6.82
CA VAL A 432 -22.15 0.50 7.09
C VAL A 432 -21.37 0.10 8.34
N ASN A 433 -22.09 -0.40 9.34
CA ASN A 433 -21.49 -0.97 10.54
C ASN A 433 -21.21 -2.45 10.31
N THR A 434 -19.92 -2.80 10.24
CA THR A 434 -19.43 -4.19 10.13
C THR A 434 -18.97 -4.73 11.51
N GLY A 435 -19.28 -4.00 12.59
CA GLY A 435 -18.99 -4.37 13.97
C GLY A 435 -20.17 -5.07 14.64
N GLY A 436 -20.31 -4.88 15.95
CA GLY A 436 -21.40 -5.46 16.73
C GLY A 436 -22.68 -4.63 16.67
N THR A 437 -23.81 -5.26 16.98
CA THR A 437 -25.12 -4.60 17.10
C THR A 437 -25.87 -5.04 18.36
N GLY A 438 -26.83 -4.24 18.83
CA GLY A 438 -27.72 -4.64 19.93
C GLY A 438 -27.09 -4.62 21.34
N GLY A 439 -25.90 -4.05 21.49
CA GLY A 439 -25.22 -3.88 22.78
C GLY A 439 -23.70 -3.79 22.62
N ALA A 440 -23.01 -3.37 23.68
CA ALA A 440 -21.55 -3.33 23.68
C ALA A 440 -20.94 -4.74 23.48
N TYR A 441 -19.67 -4.77 23.04
CA TYR A 441 -18.90 -6.00 22.88
C TYR A 441 -19.05 -6.97 24.06
N GLY A 442 -19.36 -8.24 23.77
CA GLY A 442 -19.63 -9.29 24.76
C GLY A 442 -21.08 -9.37 25.27
N LYS A 443 -21.94 -8.41 24.90
CA LYS A 443 -23.39 -8.42 25.20
C LYS A 443 -24.27 -8.36 23.95
N GLY A 444 -23.78 -7.71 22.88
CA GLY A 444 -24.43 -7.65 21.57
C GLY A 444 -24.14 -8.88 20.68
N SER A 445 -24.76 -8.91 19.50
CA SER A 445 -24.61 -9.94 18.46
C SER A 445 -23.84 -9.45 17.25
#